data_AF-A0A2P5LGQ6-F1
#
_entry.id   AF-A0A2P5LGQ6-F1
#
_cell.length_a   1.000
_cell.length_b   1.000
_cell.length_c   1.000
_cell.angle_alpha   90.00
_cell.angle_beta   90.00
_cell.angle_gamma   90.00
#
_symmetry.space_group_name_H-M   'P 1'
#
loop_
_entity.id
_entity.type
_entity.pdbx_description
1 polymer ?
#
loop_
_entity_poly.entity_id
_entity_poly.type
_entity_poly.pdbx_seq_one_letter_code
_entity_poly.pdbx_strand_id
1 'polypeptide(L)'
;MKKTLSATAILVLAAFIPSLSSAGDADTCKGCHNGSLAPSFETLKEKFKTADALVAGAKSTQNPMMKAIQADEAKLKAAAAAIVK
;
A
#
# COMPACT_ATOMS: atom_id res chain seq x y z
N MET A 1 -18.35 -49.98 18.90
CA MET A 1 -17.87 -48.79 19.65
C MET A 1 -16.36 -48.65 19.45
N LYS A 2 -15.91 -47.63 18.70
CA LYS A 2 -14.49 -47.31 18.55
C LYS A 2 -14.30 -45.79 18.57
N LYS A 3 -14.07 -45.34 19.80
CA LYS A 3 -13.17 -44.27 20.28
C LYS A 3 -12.87 -43.13 19.29
N THR A 4 -13.44 -42.00 19.64
CA THR A 4 -13.04 -40.61 19.39
C THR A 4 -11.55 -40.40 19.09
N LEU A 5 -11.25 -39.66 18.02
CA LEU A 5 -10.10 -38.75 18.01
C LEU A 5 -10.52 -37.44 17.33
N SER A 6 -10.69 -36.41 18.16
CA SER A 6 -10.73 -35.01 17.77
C SER A 6 -9.39 -34.60 17.16
N ALA A 7 -9.40 -33.82 16.08
CA ALA A 7 -8.34 -32.85 15.78
C ALA A 7 -8.93 -31.79 14.82
N THR A 8 -9.28 -30.58 15.28
CA THR A 8 -8.42 -29.43 15.60
C THR A 8 -8.63 -28.36 14.53
N ALA A 9 -9.32 -27.31 14.97
CA ALA A 9 -9.37 -25.94 14.46
C ALA A 9 -8.61 -25.62 13.15
N ILE A 10 -9.36 -25.29 12.09
CA ILE A 10 -8.84 -24.54 10.95
C ILE A 10 -8.48 -23.15 11.47
N LEU A 11 -7.18 -22.86 11.40
CA LEU A 11 -6.48 -21.67 11.82
C LEU A 11 -7.04 -20.42 11.10
N VAL A 12 -8.00 -19.72 11.71
CA VAL A 12 -8.32 -18.33 11.31
C VAL A 12 -7.33 -17.42 12.04
N LEU A 13 -6.13 -17.25 11.47
CA LEU A 13 -5.17 -16.26 11.97
C LEU A 13 -4.39 -15.59 10.84
N ALA A 14 -5.10 -14.94 9.93
CA ALA A 14 -4.50 -14.03 8.95
C ALA A 14 -4.90 -12.55 9.16
N ALA A 15 -5.66 -12.22 10.21
CA ALA A 15 -6.27 -10.89 10.35
C ALA A 15 -5.46 -9.85 11.15
N PHE A 16 -4.31 -10.20 11.73
CA PHE A 16 -3.58 -9.29 12.60
C PHE A 16 -2.06 -9.37 12.41
N ILE A 17 -1.60 -9.14 11.18
CA ILE A 17 -0.26 -8.58 11.04
C ILE A 17 -0.44 -7.07 11.28
N PRO A 18 -0.01 -6.50 12.42
CA PRO A 18 0.04 -5.06 12.55
C PRO A 18 0.93 -4.59 11.41
N SER A 19 0.32 -3.96 10.41
CA SER A 19 1.04 -3.31 9.34
C SER A 19 1.99 -2.34 10.04
N LEU A 20 3.28 -2.67 10.04
CA LEU A 20 4.35 -1.74 10.33
C LEU A 20 4.35 -0.73 9.18
N SER A 21 3.29 0.07 9.09
CA SER A 21 3.24 1.23 8.23
C SER A 21 4.31 2.15 8.78
N SER A 22 5.41 2.27 8.05
CA SER A 22 6.37 3.34 8.24
C SER A 22 5.60 4.65 8.07
N ALA A 23 5.16 5.23 9.17
CA ALA A 23 4.38 6.47 9.17
C ALA A 23 5.07 7.56 8.34
N GLY A 24 6.41 7.52 8.25
CA GLY A 24 7.20 8.48 7.48
C GLY A 24 7.19 8.34 5.95
N ASP A 25 6.94 7.15 5.36
CA ASP A 25 7.10 7.00 3.91
C ASP A 25 6.02 7.76 3.14
N ALA A 26 4.77 7.68 3.60
CA ALA A 26 3.66 8.44 3.03
C ALA A 26 3.85 9.95 3.24
N ASP A 27 4.44 10.39 4.35
CA ASP A 27 4.67 11.81 4.60
C ASP A 27 5.69 12.41 3.61
N THR A 28 6.72 11.66 3.20
CA THR A 28 7.61 12.12 2.12
C THR A 28 6.88 12.26 0.78
N CYS A 29 5.88 11.42 0.52
CA CYS A 29 5.06 11.51 -0.69
C CYS A 29 4.11 12.72 -0.66
N LYS A 30 3.60 13.13 0.52
CA LYS A 30 2.74 14.33 0.66
C LYS A 30 3.43 15.62 0.25
N GLY A 31 4.77 15.70 0.34
CA GLY A 31 5.53 16.87 -0.08
C GLY A 31 5.23 17.28 -1.54
N CYS A 32 5.03 16.29 -2.42
CA CYS A 32 4.65 16.52 -3.81
C CYS A 32 3.15 16.28 -4.06
N HIS A 33 2.55 15.26 -3.43
CA HIS A 33 1.15 14.89 -3.61
C HIS A 33 0.20 15.65 -2.67
N ASN A 34 0.22 16.97 -2.79
CA ASN A 34 -0.55 17.92 -1.99
C ASN A 34 -1.71 18.57 -2.76
N GLY A 35 -1.94 18.18 -4.02
CA GLY A 35 -2.97 18.76 -4.90
C GLY A 35 -2.51 19.98 -5.70
N SER A 36 -1.33 20.55 -5.41
CA SER A 36 -0.76 21.67 -6.15
C SER A 36 0.33 21.23 -7.13
N LEU A 37 1.31 20.45 -6.66
CA LEU A 37 2.44 19.97 -7.50
C LEU A 37 2.14 18.65 -8.21
N ALA A 38 1.41 17.77 -7.52
CA ALA A 38 0.93 16.49 -8.03
C ALA A 38 -0.46 16.20 -7.43
N PRO A 39 -1.23 15.24 -7.99
CA PRO A 39 -2.54 14.88 -7.47
C PRO A 39 -2.50 14.60 -5.97
N SER A 40 -3.49 15.08 -5.22
CA SER A 40 -3.56 14.85 -3.78
C SER A 40 -3.76 13.37 -3.47
N PHE A 41 -3.50 12.96 -2.23
CA PHE A 41 -3.81 11.60 -1.79
C PHE A 41 -5.29 11.24 -1.94
N GLU A 42 -6.20 12.19 -1.81
CA GLU A 42 -7.63 11.96 -2.06
C GLU A 42 -7.88 11.62 -3.52
N THR A 43 -7.32 12.41 -4.45
CA THR A 43 -7.40 12.10 -5.89
C THR A 43 -6.75 10.76 -6.23
N LEU A 44 -5.63 10.41 -5.57
CA LEU A 44 -5.00 9.10 -5.76
C LEU A 44 -5.88 7.95 -5.29
N LYS A 45 -6.53 8.05 -4.12
CA LYS A 45 -7.49 7.05 -3.62
C LYS A 45 -8.73 6.93 -4.49
N GLU A 46 -9.19 8.04 -5.06
CA GLU A 46 -10.30 8.04 -6.00
C GLU A 46 -9.96 7.27 -7.27
N LYS A 47 -8.75 7.48 -7.80
CA LYS A 47 -8.27 6.85 -9.03
C LYS A 47 -7.81 5.40 -8.84
N PHE A 48 -7.14 5.09 -7.74
CA PHE A 48 -6.52 3.80 -7.47
C PHE A 48 -7.10 3.19 -6.19
N LYS A 49 -7.95 2.17 -6.37
CA LYS A 49 -8.69 1.54 -5.27
C LYS A 49 -7.87 0.52 -4.46
N THR A 50 -6.69 0.15 -4.94
CA THR A 50 -5.81 -0.82 -4.28
C THR A 50 -4.36 -0.33 -4.30
N ALA A 51 -3.57 -0.82 -3.35
CA ALA A 51 -2.15 -0.48 -3.26
C ALA A 51 -1.39 -0.90 -4.53
N ASP A 52 -1.67 -2.10 -5.04
CA ASP A 52 -1.02 -2.61 -6.26
C ASP A 52 -1.35 -1.75 -7.49
N ALA A 53 -2.61 -1.30 -7.63
CA ALA A 53 -3.00 -0.41 -8.72
C ALA A 53 -2.29 0.95 -8.61
N LEU A 54 -2.15 1.48 -7.40
CA LEU A 54 -1.42 2.72 -7.16
C LEU A 54 0.09 2.58 -7.47
N VAL A 55 0.72 1.47 -7.06
CA VAL A 55 2.13 1.18 -7.38
C VAL A 55 2.33 1.04 -8.89
N ALA A 56 1.46 0.32 -9.59
CA ALA A 56 1.52 0.21 -11.05
C ALA A 56 1.35 1.58 -11.74
N GLY A 57 0.43 2.41 -11.24
CA GLY A 57 0.28 3.80 -11.67
C GLY A 57 1.53 4.65 -11.44
N ALA A 58 2.16 4.51 -10.28
CA ALA A 58 3.39 5.21 -9.94
C ALA A 58 4.58 4.75 -10.80
N LYS A 59 4.69 3.47 -11.14
CA LYS A 59 5.73 2.94 -12.04
C LYS A 59 5.51 3.30 -13.51
N SER A 60 4.27 3.55 -13.92
CA SER A 60 3.93 3.87 -15.32
C SER A 60 3.83 5.36 -15.63
N THR A 61 3.81 6.24 -14.61
CA THR A 61 3.74 7.68 -14.87
C THR A 61 4.96 8.18 -15.64
N GLN A 62 4.72 9.10 -16.57
CA GLN A 62 5.79 9.74 -17.35
C GLN A 62 6.27 11.04 -16.71
N ASN A 63 5.75 11.42 -15.53
CA ASN A 63 6.16 12.64 -14.85
C ASN A 63 7.64 12.57 -14.46
N PRO A 64 8.51 13.47 -14.97
CA PRO A 64 9.94 13.45 -14.70
C PRO A 64 10.29 13.50 -13.21
N MET A 65 9.48 14.15 -12.39
CA MET A 65 9.71 14.26 -10.94
C MET A 65 9.55 12.92 -10.22
N MET A 66 8.72 12.01 -10.74
CA MET A 66 8.53 10.68 -10.14
C MET A 66 9.64 9.69 -10.50
N LYS A 67 10.48 9.97 -11.51
CA LYS A 67 11.52 9.04 -11.97
C LYS A 67 12.45 8.56 -10.85
N ALA A 68 12.84 9.45 -9.95
CA ALA A 68 13.73 9.12 -8.83
C ALA A 68 13.09 8.15 -7.83
N ILE A 69 11.76 8.16 -7.72
CA ILE A 69 11.00 7.32 -6.78
C ILE A 69 10.57 5.99 -7.43
N GLN A 70 10.43 5.96 -8.76
CA GLN A 70 9.98 4.78 -9.51
C GLN A 70 10.85 3.53 -9.35
N ALA A 71 12.14 3.72 -9.07
CA ALA A 71 13.08 2.62 -8.88
C ALA A 71 12.94 1.94 -7.51
N ASP A 72 12.36 2.63 -6.52
CA ASP A 72 12.23 2.11 -5.15
C ASP A 72 10.86 1.45 -4.94
N GLU A 73 10.76 0.20 -5.38
CA GLU A 73 9.52 -0.57 -5.29
C GLU A 73 9.05 -0.80 -3.85
N ALA A 74 9.99 -0.97 -2.90
CA ALA A 74 9.65 -1.16 -1.49
C ALA A 74 8.99 0.11 -0.93
N LYS A 75 9.57 1.28 -1.22
CA LYS A 75 8.99 2.56 -0.83
C LYS A 75 7.63 2.82 -1.48
N LEU A 76 7.48 2.49 -2.76
CA LEU A 76 6.19 2.62 -3.45
C LEU A 76 5.11 1.75 -2.80
N LYS A 77 5.42 0.49 -2.46
CA LYS A 77 4.48 -0.42 -1.81
C LYS A 77 4.10 0.06 -0.41
N ALA A 78 5.07 0.51 0.38
CA ALA A 78 4.83 1.04 1.72
C ALA A 78 3.94 2.30 1.69
N ALA A 79 4.29 3.26 0.83
CA ALA A 79 3.50 4.47 0.65
C ALA A 79 2.09 4.16 0.12
N ALA A 80 1.97 3.27 -0.88
CA ALA A 80 0.68 2.91 -1.45
C ALA A 80 -0.25 2.26 -0.42
N ALA A 81 0.27 1.32 0.38
CA ALA A 81 -0.49 0.68 1.46
C ALA A 81 -0.98 1.70 2.51
N ALA A 82 -0.23 2.77 2.77
CA ALA A 82 -0.65 3.84 3.67
C ALA A 82 -1.63 4.82 3.02
N ILE A 83 -1.52 5.07 1.71
CA ILE A 83 -2.37 6.01 0.97
C ILE A 83 -3.76 5.43 0.71
N VAL A 84 -3.86 4.14 0.34
CA VAL A 84 -5.15 3.50 -0.01
C VAL A 84 -5.85 2.83 1.18
N LYS A 85 -5.29 2.96 2.38
CA LYS A 85 -5.92 2.51 3.63
C LYS A 85 -7.14 3.36 3.97
#